data_AF-A0A5E4N2M3-F1
#
_entry.id   AF-A0A5E4N2M3-F1
#
_cell.length_a   1.000
_cell.length_b   1.000
_cell.length_c   1.000
_cell.angle_alpha   90.00
_cell.angle_beta   90.00
_cell.angle_gamma   90.00
#
_symmetry.space_group_name_H-M   'P 1'
#
loop_
_entity.id
_entity.type
_entity.pdbx_description
1 polymer ?
#
loop_
_entity_poly.entity_id
_entity_poly.type
_entity_poly.pdbx_seq_one_letter_code
_entity_poly.pdbx_strand_id
1 'polypeptide(L)'
;MDNEQRILEELVKAKENIKRSTPEKVEEELVENDESIPVRKSKYNAELENLFNSPDFDKTYGPKKIHNQIILGKNVIKFTDGKLIVLDLKKIEYITTEGLLQLIFLKSPISYTSHDLYTYKYILKHTYAHLITDGSKVKKGGKKYINIISKLFPSGGGLRVKLQKNNLVYWDNPNEIIDRLKLLLASQAAGNTGVGNEILSIFEELLEAGLIKRIPNV
;
A
#
# COMPACT_ATOMS: atom_id res chain seq x y z
N MET A 1 48.94 -36.92 0.36
CA MET A 1 47.53 -37.34 0.39
C MET A 1 46.70 -36.08 0.41
N ASP A 2 45.90 -35.91 -0.63
CA ASP A 2 45.40 -34.64 -1.12
C ASP A 2 44.19 -34.17 -0.29
N ASN A 3 44.10 -32.86 0.00
CA ASN A 3 43.06 -32.30 0.86
C ASN A 3 41.64 -32.57 0.30
N GLU A 4 41.55 -32.73 -1.01
CA GLU A 4 40.34 -33.11 -1.74
C GLU A 4 39.84 -34.53 -1.40
N GLN A 5 40.76 -35.49 -1.18
CA GLN A 5 40.38 -36.86 -0.83
C GLN A 5 39.74 -36.92 0.57
N ARG A 6 40.22 -36.09 1.50
CA ARG A 6 39.68 -36.01 2.86
C ARG A 6 38.27 -35.42 2.89
N ILE A 7 38.01 -34.41 2.05
CA ILE A 7 36.69 -33.79 1.90
C ILE A 7 35.70 -34.78 1.27
N LEU A 8 36.14 -35.57 0.29
CA LEU A 8 35.29 -36.60 -0.34
C LEU A 8 34.90 -37.71 0.65
N GLU A 9 35.81 -38.16 1.51
CA GLU A 9 35.50 -39.15 2.55
C GLU A 9 34.50 -38.63 3.58
N GLU A 10 34.62 -37.37 4.02
CA GLU A 10 33.64 -36.75 4.93
C GLU A 10 32.26 -36.60 4.29
N LEU A 11 32.18 -36.24 3.01
CA LEU A 11 30.92 -36.14 2.28
C LEU A 11 30.24 -37.50 2.07
N VAL A 12 31.02 -38.57 1.83
CA VAL A 12 30.49 -39.94 1.72
C VAL A 12 29.92 -40.39 3.06
N LYS A 13 30.63 -40.14 4.17
CA LYS A 13 30.15 -40.46 5.52
C LYS A 13 28.87 -39.69 5.90
N ALA A 14 28.80 -38.41 5.52
CA ALA A 14 27.60 -37.59 5.74
C ALA A 14 26.40 -38.10 4.93
N LYS A 15 26.60 -38.54 3.67
CA LYS A 15 25.54 -39.13 2.85
C LYS A 15 25.05 -40.47 3.40
N GLU A 16 25.92 -41.32 3.94
CA GLU A 16 25.51 -42.58 4.56
C GLU A 16 24.69 -42.38 5.84
N ASN A 17 25.00 -41.37 6.64
CA ASN A 17 24.22 -41.04 7.84
C ASN A 17 22.82 -40.51 7.51
N ILE A 18 22.67 -39.72 6.43
CA ILE A 18 21.37 -39.24 5.96
C ILE A 18 20.53 -40.40 5.41
N LYS A 19 21.16 -41.40 4.78
CA LYS A 19 20.49 -42.61 4.27
C LYS A 19 19.97 -43.54 5.36
N ARG A 20 20.46 -43.42 6.61
CA ARG A 20 20.06 -44.25 7.76
C ARG A 20 18.98 -43.62 8.64
N SER A 21 18.58 -42.37 8.39
CA SER A 21 17.60 -41.64 9.22
C SER A 21 16.28 -41.31 8.53
N THR A 22 15.98 -41.93 7.38
CA THR A 22 14.64 -41.89 6.75
C THR A 22 14.05 -43.30 6.72
N PRO A 23 12.92 -43.57 7.40
CA PRO A 23 12.15 -44.78 7.18
C PRO A 23 11.15 -44.59 6.02
N GLU A 24 11.47 -45.17 4.86
CA GLU A 24 10.47 -45.78 3.95
C GLU A 24 10.28 -47.22 4.47
N LYS A 25 9.12 -47.90 4.49
CA LYS A 25 7.82 -47.81 3.82
C LYS A 25 6.93 -48.84 4.56
N VAL A 26 5.64 -48.60 4.73
CA VAL A 26 4.64 -49.68 4.69
C VAL A 26 3.51 -49.20 3.78
N GLU A 27 3.19 -50.06 2.82
CA GLU A 27 2.35 -49.84 1.65
C GLU A 27 0.85 -49.94 1.98
N GLU A 28 0.07 -49.34 1.06
CA GLU A 28 -1.34 -49.54 0.71
C GLU A 28 -2.20 -50.47 1.59
N GLU A 29 -3.23 -49.89 2.20
CA GLU A 29 -4.53 -50.54 2.35
C GLU A 29 -5.63 -49.55 1.94
N LEU A 30 -6.34 -49.89 0.87
CA LEU A 30 -7.60 -49.26 0.47
C LEU A 30 -8.66 -49.64 1.50
N VAL A 31 -9.12 -48.67 2.29
CA VAL A 31 -10.36 -48.79 3.06
C VAL A 31 -11.20 -47.54 2.81
N GLU A 32 -12.19 -47.70 1.93
CA GLU A 32 -13.42 -46.93 2.02
C GLU A 32 -14.00 -47.15 3.42
N ASN A 33 -14.16 -46.09 4.21
CA ASN A 33 -15.41 -45.72 4.88
C ASN A 33 -15.18 -44.62 5.94
N ASP A 34 -16.16 -43.73 5.92
CA ASP A 34 -16.68 -42.76 6.88
C ASP A 34 -16.14 -42.69 8.33
N GLU A 35 -16.31 -41.50 8.92
CA GLU A 35 -16.18 -41.12 10.34
C GLU A 35 -14.80 -40.69 10.90
N SER A 36 -14.60 -39.36 10.87
CA SER A 36 -14.00 -38.53 11.94
C SER A 36 -12.73 -39.00 12.66
N ILE A 37 -11.58 -38.41 12.28
CA ILE A 37 -10.41 -38.29 13.18
C ILE A 37 -10.35 -36.84 13.70
N PRO A 38 -10.59 -36.57 14.99
CA PRO A 38 -10.57 -35.22 15.52
C PRO A 38 -9.12 -34.76 15.65
N VAL A 39 -8.65 -33.99 14.67
CA VAL A 39 -7.48 -33.12 14.84
C VAL A 39 -7.76 -32.30 16.10
N ARG A 40 -6.97 -32.49 17.17
CA ARG A 40 -7.02 -31.64 18.37
C ARG A 40 -6.92 -30.19 17.92
N LYS A 41 -8.05 -29.51 17.75
CA LYS A 41 -8.11 -28.08 17.46
C LYS A 41 -7.36 -27.39 18.59
N SER A 42 -6.20 -26.81 18.31
CA SER A 42 -5.56 -25.92 19.26
C SER A 42 -6.58 -24.85 19.66
N LYS A 43 -6.53 -24.39 20.91
CA LYS A 43 -7.42 -23.33 21.42
C LYS A 43 -7.47 -22.12 20.46
N TYR A 44 -6.33 -21.81 19.85
CA TYR A 44 -6.17 -20.78 18.83
C TYR A 44 -6.96 -21.06 17.54
N ASN A 45 -6.95 -22.30 17.02
CA ASN A 45 -7.76 -22.66 15.85
C ASN A 45 -9.26 -22.56 16.12
N ALA A 46 -9.71 -22.89 17.34
CA ALA A 46 -11.11 -22.74 17.74
C ALA A 46 -11.52 -21.25 17.77
N GLU A 47 -10.66 -20.38 18.29
CA GLU A 47 -10.88 -18.93 18.31
C GLU A 47 -11.01 -18.34 16.91
N LEU A 48 -10.15 -18.74 15.97
CA LEU A 48 -10.24 -18.31 14.57
C LEU A 48 -11.53 -18.78 13.90
N GLU A 49 -11.95 -20.02 14.13
CA GLU A 49 -13.24 -20.52 13.63
C GLU A 49 -14.42 -19.72 14.20
N ASN A 50 -14.37 -19.36 15.49
CA ASN A 50 -15.39 -18.50 16.10
C ASN A 50 -15.42 -17.10 15.46
N LEU A 51 -14.27 -16.52 15.11
CA LEU A 51 -14.19 -15.24 14.42
C LEU A 51 -14.79 -15.30 13.00
N PHE A 52 -14.55 -16.38 12.26
CA PHE A 52 -15.19 -16.58 10.94
C PHE A 52 -16.71 -16.72 11.02
N ASN A 53 -17.22 -17.31 12.10
CA ASN A 53 -18.64 -17.51 12.32
C ASN A 53 -19.31 -16.34 13.08
N SER A 54 -18.56 -15.28 13.38
CA SER A 54 -19.07 -14.11 14.09
C SER A 54 -20.16 -13.40 13.28
N PRO A 55 -21.26 -12.94 13.90
CA PRO A 55 -22.27 -12.14 13.22
C PRO A 55 -21.73 -10.79 12.73
N ASP A 56 -20.69 -10.26 13.38
CA ASP A 56 -20.01 -9.02 12.97
C ASP A 56 -18.82 -9.28 12.04
N PHE A 57 -18.72 -10.47 11.45
CA PHE A 57 -17.65 -10.80 10.50
C PHE A 57 -17.65 -9.86 9.28
N ASP A 58 -16.47 -9.35 8.94
CA ASP A 58 -16.28 -8.42 7.84
C ASP A 58 -16.19 -9.13 6.50
N LYS A 59 -17.32 -9.18 5.79
CA LYS A 59 -17.40 -9.76 4.44
C LYS A 59 -16.65 -8.94 3.36
N THR A 60 -16.33 -7.67 3.65
CA THR A 60 -15.75 -6.74 2.68
C THR A 60 -14.24 -6.71 2.76
N TYR A 61 -13.69 -6.44 3.95
CA TYR A 61 -12.24 -6.31 4.17
C TYR A 61 -11.65 -7.46 5.00
N GLY A 62 -12.47 -8.39 5.48
CA GLY A 62 -12.01 -9.55 6.21
C GLY A 62 -11.52 -10.68 5.29
N PRO A 63 -10.87 -11.70 5.87
CA PRO A 63 -10.41 -12.88 5.14
C PRO A 63 -11.58 -13.66 4.53
N LYS A 64 -11.33 -14.48 3.50
CA LYS A 64 -12.33 -15.34 2.86
C LYS A 64 -11.81 -16.76 2.79
N LYS A 65 -12.68 -17.74 3.04
CA LYS A 65 -12.36 -19.16 2.84
C LYS A 65 -12.71 -19.53 1.40
N ILE A 66 -11.71 -19.91 0.60
CA ILE A 66 -11.86 -20.32 -0.81
C ILE A 66 -11.05 -21.61 -1.01
N HIS A 67 -11.71 -22.69 -1.44
CA HIS A 67 -11.09 -24.00 -1.73
C HIS A 67 -10.05 -24.43 -0.66
N ASN A 68 -10.47 -24.41 0.60
CA ASN A 68 -9.67 -24.76 1.78
C ASN A 68 -8.47 -23.84 2.08
N GLN A 69 -8.39 -22.67 1.45
CA GLN A 69 -7.41 -21.63 1.73
C GLN A 69 -8.09 -20.40 2.31
N ILE A 70 -7.37 -19.70 3.19
CA ILE A 70 -7.80 -18.41 3.70
C ILE A 70 -7.11 -17.34 2.87
N ILE A 71 -7.89 -16.48 2.24
CA ILE A 71 -7.41 -15.42 1.36
C ILE A 71 -7.79 -14.07 1.96
N LEU A 72 -6.84 -13.16 2.06
CA LEU A 72 -7.07 -11.77 2.43
C LEU A 72 -6.62 -10.90 1.27
N GLY A 73 -7.53 -10.08 0.73
CA GLY A 73 -7.27 -9.30 -0.47
C GLY A 73 -6.86 -10.19 -1.65
N LYS A 74 -5.62 -10.05 -2.12
CA LYS A 74 -5.02 -10.80 -3.24
C LYS A 74 -4.08 -11.93 -2.81
N ASN A 75 -3.87 -12.13 -1.51
CA ASN A 75 -2.85 -13.04 -0.99
C ASN A 75 -3.46 -14.12 -0.11
N VAL A 76 -2.83 -15.30 -0.12
CA VAL A 76 -3.15 -16.39 0.80
C VAL A 76 -2.53 -16.08 2.16
N ILE A 77 -3.27 -16.28 3.23
CA ILE A 77 -2.79 -16.14 4.59
C ILE A 77 -2.92 -17.44 5.36
N LYS A 78 -2.00 -17.68 6.29
CA LYS A 78 -2.04 -18.82 7.22
C LYS A 78 -1.92 -18.31 8.64
N PHE A 79 -2.62 -18.99 9.54
CA PHE A 79 -2.51 -18.73 10.97
C PHE A 79 -1.82 -19.92 11.62
N THR A 80 -0.76 -19.66 12.38
CA THR A 80 0.03 -20.72 13.03
C THR A 80 0.61 -20.17 14.33
N ASP A 81 0.34 -20.83 15.45
CA ASP A 81 0.92 -20.54 16.77
C ASP A 81 0.91 -19.04 17.15
N GLY A 82 -0.25 -18.38 17.00
CA GLY A 82 -0.35 -16.95 17.34
C GLY A 82 0.32 -16.01 16.34
N LYS A 83 0.60 -16.47 15.12
CA LYS A 83 1.13 -15.66 14.02
C LYS A 83 0.25 -15.72 12.79
N LEU A 84 0.16 -14.59 12.10
CA LEU A 84 -0.38 -14.48 10.75
C LEU A 84 0.79 -14.45 9.77
N ILE A 85 0.76 -15.39 8.83
CA ILE A 85 1.75 -15.52 7.77
C ILE A 85 1.07 -15.10 6.46
N VAL A 86 1.58 -14.04 5.83
CA VAL A 86 1.16 -13.65 4.47
C VAL A 86 2.06 -14.38 3.48
N LEU A 87 1.43 -15.17 2.60
CA LEU A 87 2.10 -15.87 1.52
C LEU A 87 2.06 -14.97 0.27
N ASP A 88 3.19 -14.35 -0.01
CA ASP A 88 3.49 -13.61 -1.23
C ASP A 88 4.87 -14.05 -1.77
N LEU A 89 5.49 -13.29 -2.67
CA LEU A 89 6.88 -13.49 -3.13
C LEU A 89 7.89 -13.59 -1.98
N LYS A 90 7.60 -12.95 -0.84
CA LYS A 90 8.32 -13.11 0.42
C LYS A 90 7.34 -13.56 1.50
N LYS A 91 7.72 -14.58 2.26
CA LYS A 91 6.98 -14.99 3.47
C LYS A 91 7.14 -13.89 4.52
N ILE A 92 6.04 -13.23 4.89
CA ILE A 92 6.03 -12.20 5.95
C ILE A 92 5.20 -12.70 7.12
N GLU A 93 5.73 -12.59 8.33
CA GLU A 93 5.09 -13.04 9.56
C GLU A 93 4.73 -11.86 10.47
N TYR A 94 3.55 -11.93 11.08
CA TYR A 94 3.03 -10.95 12.04
C TYR A 94 2.57 -11.67 13.29
N ILE A 95 2.91 -11.12 14.46
CA ILE A 95 2.36 -11.62 15.74
C ILE A 95 0.88 -11.23 15.80
N THR A 96 0.00 -12.18 16.12
CA THR A 96 -1.42 -11.90 16.31
C THR A 96 -1.70 -11.53 17.75
N THR A 97 -2.31 -10.37 17.94
CA THR A 97 -2.93 -9.92 19.18
C THR A 97 -4.45 -10.02 19.02
N GLU A 98 -5.20 -10.00 20.13
CA GLU A 98 -6.66 -9.94 20.08
C GLU A 98 -7.16 -8.72 19.30
N GLY A 99 -6.56 -7.55 19.53
CA GLY A 99 -6.92 -6.32 18.83
C GLY A 99 -6.63 -6.36 17.33
N LEU A 100 -5.52 -6.99 16.93
CA LEU A 100 -5.22 -7.20 15.52
C LEU A 100 -6.21 -8.18 14.87
N LEU A 101 -6.59 -9.25 15.55
CA LEU A 101 -7.61 -10.18 15.06
C LEU A 101 -8.97 -9.49 14.91
N GLN A 102 -9.37 -8.62 15.85
CA GLN A 102 -10.58 -7.80 15.69
C GLN A 102 -10.49 -6.92 14.44
N LEU A 103 -9.37 -6.22 14.22
CA LEU A 103 -9.16 -5.39 13.03
C LEU A 103 -9.24 -6.19 11.73
N ILE A 104 -8.75 -7.43 11.71
CA ILE A 104 -8.76 -8.28 10.51
C ILE A 104 -10.15 -8.87 10.26
N PHE A 105 -10.80 -9.44 11.28
CA PHE A 105 -12.00 -10.27 11.11
C PHE A 105 -13.31 -9.52 11.25
N LEU A 106 -13.37 -8.46 12.07
CA LEU A 106 -14.63 -7.81 12.44
C LEU A 106 -14.92 -6.57 11.61
N LYS A 107 -16.20 -6.32 11.35
CA LYS A 107 -16.71 -5.15 10.64
C LYS A 107 -16.66 -3.91 11.53
N SER A 108 -16.81 -4.09 12.84
CA SER A 108 -16.84 -3.01 13.83
C SER A 108 -15.88 -3.32 14.99
N PRO A 109 -14.56 -3.31 14.76
CA PRO A 109 -13.59 -3.59 15.82
C PRO A 109 -13.66 -2.52 16.92
N ILE A 110 -13.63 -2.96 18.19
CA ILE A 110 -13.85 -2.09 19.36
C ILE A 110 -12.56 -1.90 20.15
N SER A 111 -11.80 -2.97 20.34
CA SER A 111 -10.58 -2.96 21.16
C SER A 111 -9.37 -3.22 20.27
N TYR A 112 -8.51 -2.23 20.13
CA TYR A 112 -7.21 -2.36 19.45
C TYR A 112 -6.27 -1.24 19.88
N THR A 113 -4.97 -1.50 19.80
CA THR A 113 -3.92 -0.53 20.13
C THR A 113 -3.43 0.20 18.87
N SER A 114 -2.67 1.27 19.07
CA SER A 114 -1.96 1.96 17.98
C SER A 114 -0.98 1.04 17.25
N HIS A 115 -0.37 0.08 17.96
CA HIS A 115 0.52 -0.90 17.36
C HIS A 115 -0.24 -1.87 16.46
N ASP A 116 -1.40 -2.36 16.90
CA ASP A 116 -2.27 -3.21 16.07
C ASP A 116 -2.72 -2.50 14.81
N LEU A 117 -3.06 -1.20 14.92
CA LEU A 117 -3.45 -0.37 13.79
C LEU A 117 -2.31 -0.19 12.78
N TYR A 118 -1.08 0.01 13.28
CA TYR A 118 0.12 0.07 12.44
C TYR A 118 0.34 -1.26 11.72
N THR A 119 0.35 -2.37 12.44
CA THR A 119 0.53 -3.72 11.88
C THR A 119 -0.56 -4.05 10.85
N TYR A 120 -1.82 -3.74 11.16
CA TYR A 120 -2.94 -3.91 10.26
C TYR A 120 -2.76 -3.11 8.95
N LYS A 121 -2.27 -1.87 9.01
CA LYS A 121 -1.95 -1.09 7.80
C LYS A 121 -0.95 -1.81 6.89
N TYR A 122 0.08 -2.44 7.46
CA TYR A 122 1.06 -3.21 6.67
C TYR A 122 0.44 -4.47 6.08
N ILE A 123 -0.32 -5.23 6.85
CA ILE A 123 -1.04 -6.40 6.34
C ILE A 123 -1.91 -6.01 5.15
N LEU A 124 -2.70 -4.94 5.27
CA LEU A 124 -3.53 -4.43 4.17
C LEU A 124 -2.73 -4.00 2.95
N LYS A 125 -1.52 -3.44 3.13
CA LYS A 125 -0.61 -3.09 2.03
C LYS A 125 -0.09 -4.33 1.32
N HIS A 126 0.40 -5.31 2.07
CA HIS A 126 0.99 -6.54 1.53
C HIS A 126 -0.05 -7.45 0.89
N THR A 127 -1.28 -7.42 1.38
CA THR A 127 -2.39 -8.22 0.83
C THR A 127 -3.22 -7.48 -0.21
N TYR A 128 -2.97 -6.18 -0.41
CA TYR A 128 -3.79 -5.29 -1.23
C TYR A 128 -5.28 -5.26 -0.85
N ALA A 129 -5.65 -5.71 0.35
CA ALA A 129 -7.05 -5.79 0.80
C ALA A 129 -7.73 -4.43 0.95
N HIS A 130 -6.96 -3.34 0.95
CA HIS A 130 -7.46 -1.96 0.97
C HIS A 130 -7.83 -1.41 -0.43
N LEU A 131 -7.56 -2.16 -1.50
CA LEU A 131 -7.82 -1.76 -2.89
C LEU A 131 -8.99 -2.54 -3.49
N ILE A 132 -9.60 -1.98 -4.53
CA ILE A 132 -10.56 -2.66 -5.39
C ILE A 132 -9.80 -3.62 -6.34
N THR A 133 -10.52 -4.52 -7.00
CA THR A 133 -9.99 -5.49 -7.98
C THR A 133 -9.08 -4.85 -9.04
N ASP A 134 -9.46 -3.66 -9.54
CA ASP A 134 -8.71 -2.85 -10.51
C ASP A 134 -7.46 -2.17 -9.93
N GLY A 135 -7.19 -2.33 -8.64
CA GLY A 135 -6.09 -1.67 -7.93
C GLY A 135 -6.37 -0.22 -7.54
N SER A 136 -7.55 0.31 -7.86
CA SER A 136 -7.97 1.63 -7.43
C SER A 136 -8.46 1.63 -5.97
N LYS A 137 -8.55 2.82 -5.38
CA LYS A 137 -9.05 2.97 -4.00
C LYS A 137 -10.57 2.84 -3.94
N VAL A 138 -11.06 2.34 -2.81
CA VAL A 138 -12.50 2.27 -2.53
C VAL A 138 -13.13 3.67 -2.53
N LYS A 139 -14.04 3.95 -3.47
CA LYS A 139 -14.70 5.27 -3.60
C LYS A 139 -15.74 5.55 -2.51
N LYS A 140 -16.45 4.51 -2.07
CA LYS A 140 -17.41 4.54 -0.95
C LYS A 140 -17.29 3.23 -0.18
N GLY A 141 -17.05 3.30 1.12
CA GLY A 141 -16.95 2.12 1.97
C GLY A 141 -17.85 2.23 3.21
N GLY A 142 -18.10 1.09 3.86
CA GLY A 142 -18.87 1.03 5.09
C GLY A 142 -18.16 1.64 6.31
N LYS A 143 -18.74 1.47 7.51
CA LYS A 143 -18.22 2.05 8.76
C LYS A 143 -16.72 1.81 8.98
N LYS A 144 -16.24 0.58 8.80
CA LYS A 144 -14.81 0.24 8.92
C LYS A 144 -13.92 1.04 7.97
N TYR A 145 -14.38 1.21 6.73
CA TYR A 145 -13.64 2.01 5.76
C TYR A 145 -13.55 3.46 6.21
N ILE A 146 -14.68 4.08 6.55
CA ILE A 146 -14.74 5.48 6.95
C ILE A 146 -13.90 5.71 8.22
N ASN A 147 -14.02 4.84 9.22
CA ASN A 147 -13.43 5.07 10.53
C ASN A 147 -11.97 4.64 10.63
N ILE A 148 -11.54 3.65 9.85
CA ILE A 148 -10.23 3.00 9.99
C ILE A 148 -9.48 3.05 8.66
N ILE A 149 -9.96 2.37 7.62
CA ILE A 149 -9.18 2.17 6.37
C ILE A 149 -8.84 3.51 5.69
N SER A 150 -9.81 4.41 5.56
CA SER A 150 -9.62 5.70 4.89
C SER A 150 -8.59 6.59 5.61
N LYS A 151 -8.54 6.51 6.95
CA LYS A 151 -7.56 7.22 7.77
C LYS A 151 -6.17 6.60 7.69
N LEU A 152 -6.08 5.29 7.50
CA LEU A 152 -4.81 4.59 7.28
C LEU A 152 -4.21 4.90 5.89
N PHE A 153 -5.07 5.17 4.91
CA PHE A 153 -4.73 5.41 3.51
C PHE A 153 -5.31 6.75 3.01
N PRO A 154 -4.91 7.90 3.59
CA PRO A 154 -5.42 9.19 3.18
C PRO A 154 -5.13 9.41 1.70
N SER A 155 -6.12 9.93 0.98
CA SER A 155 -5.94 10.37 -0.41
C SER A 155 -5.75 11.86 -0.40
N GLY A 156 -4.68 12.36 -1.02
CA GLY A 156 -4.60 13.77 -1.36
C GLY A 156 -5.76 14.12 -2.28
N GLY A 157 -6.44 15.25 -2.03
CA GLY A 157 -7.61 15.68 -2.81
C GLY A 157 -7.28 16.14 -4.23
N GLY A 158 -6.02 16.06 -4.65
CA GLY A 158 -5.50 16.73 -5.83
C GLY A 158 -5.51 18.26 -5.67
N LEU A 159 -4.53 18.94 -6.24
CA LEU A 159 -4.58 20.39 -6.38
C LEU A 159 -5.56 20.73 -7.51
N ARG A 160 -6.78 21.16 -7.17
CA ARG A 160 -7.73 21.71 -8.15
C ARG A 160 -7.41 23.17 -8.42
N VAL A 161 -6.27 23.42 -9.06
CA VAL A 161 -5.92 24.77 -9.53
C VAL A 161 -6.56 24.96 -10.90
N LYS A 162 -7.35 26.02 -11.08
CA LYS A 162 -7.71 26.47 -12.42
C LYS A 162 -6.44 27.07 -13.02
N LEU A 163 -5.78 26.36 -13.94
CA LEU A 163 -4.73 26.97 -14.74
C LEU A 163 -5.37 28.11 -15.54
N GLN A 164 -5.01 29.35 -15.19
CA GLN A 164 -5.24 30.45 -16.12
C GLN A 164 -4.35 30.19 -17.34
N LYS A 165 -4.93 30.28 -18.54
CA LYS A 165 -4.15 30.27 -19.78
C LYS A 165 -3.40 31.60 -19.85
N ASN A 166 -2.29 31.67 -19.13
CA ASN A 166 -1.35 32.76 -19.31
C ASN A 166 -0.64 32.41 -20.61
N ASN A 167 -0.83 33.24 -21.66
CA ASN A 167 0.01 33.13 -22.85
C ASN A 167 1.42 33.50 -22.40
N LEU A 168 2.25 32.49 -22.15
CA LEU A 168 3.68 32.68 -21.95
C LEU A 168 4.25 33.14 -23.30
N VAL A 169 4.35 34.46 -23.48
CA VAL A 169 5.02 35.04 -24.64
C VAL A 169 6.51 35.05 -24.31
N TYR A 170 7.29 34.31 -25.08
CA TYR A 170 8.74 34.30 -24.98
C TYR A 170 9.29 35.40 -25.91
N TRP A 171 10.03 36.35 -25.35
CA TRP A 171 10.56 37.48 -26.09
C TRP A 171 12.04 37.27 -26.38
N ASP A 172 12.41 37.15 -27.65
CA ASP A 172 13.81 36.91 -28.06
C ASP A 172 14.66 38.20 -28.06
N ASN A 173 14.03 39.37 -27.99
CA ASN A 173 14.69 40.68 -28.08
C ASN A 173 14.15 41.67 -27.03
N PRO A 174 15.02 42.28 -26.19
CA PRO A 174 14.62 43.29 -25.20
C PRO A 174 13.82 44.47 -25.77
N ASN A 175 14.04 44.84 -27.04
CA ASN A 175 13.29 45.93 -27.68
C ASN A 175 11.80 45.61 -27.84
N GLU A 176 11.45 44.34 -28.10
CA GLU A 176 10.06 43.91 -28.23
C GLU A 176 9.32 44.01 -26.89
N ILE A 177 10.00 43.65 -25.80
CA ILE A 177 9.51 43.81 -24.43
C ILE A 177 9.22 45.28 -24.13
N ILE A 178 10.14 46.18 -24.50
CA ILE A 178 9.99 47.62 -24.27
C ILE A 178 8.80 48.18 -25.06
N ASP A 179 8.62 47.78 -26.32
CA ASP A 179 7.50 48.25 -27.14
C ASP A 179 6.15 47.71 -26.64
N ARG A 180 6.11 46.46 -26.16
CA ARG A 180 4.94 45.90 -25.48
C ARG A 180 4.63 46.67 -24.20
N LEU A 181 5.63 46.98 -23.38
CA LEU A 181 5.47 47.76 -22.16
C LEU A 181 4.90 49.16 -22.44
N LYS A 182 5.42 49.86 -23.46
CA LYS A 182 4.86 51.17 -23.88
C LYS A 182 3.39 51.07 -24.26
N LEU A 183 3.02 50.02 -25.01
CA LEU A 183 1.63 49.78 -25.41
C LEU A 183 0.72 49.52 -24.20
N LEU A 184 1.18 48.71 -23.24
CA LEU A 184 0.43 48.41 -22.02
C LEU A 184 0.26 49.65 -21.13
N LEU A 185 1.31 50.45 -20.95
CA LEU A 185 1.23 51.71 -20.20
C LEU A 185 0.27 52.71 -20.86
N ALA A 186 0.27 52.81 -22.19
CA ALA A 186 -0.71 53.62 -22.92
C ALA A 186 -2.14 53.09 -22.73
N SER A 187 -2.32 51.76 -22.74
CA SER A 187 -3.63 51.14 -22.46
C SER A 187 -4.10 51.42 -21.03
N GLN A 188 -3.20 51.33 -20.04
CA GLN A 188 -3.47 51.65 -18.65
C GLN A 188 -3.84 53.13 -18.48
N ALA A 189 -3.11 54.04 -19.14
CA ALA A 189 -3.41 55.47 -19.15
C ALA A 189 -4.77 55.80 -19.79
N ALA A 190 -5.22 54.98 -20.75
CA ALA A 190 -6.55 55.05 -21.34
C ALA A 190 -7.66 54.45 -20.45
N GLY A 191 -7.34 53.97 -19.24
CA GLY A 191 -8.29 53.46 -18.25
C GLY A 191 -8.44 51.94 -18.22
N ASN A 192 -7.62 51.18 -18.94
CA ASN A 192 -7.65 49.72 -18.88
C ASN A 192 -6.96 49.22 -17.60
N THR A 193 -7.74 48.71 -16.63
CA THR A 193 -7.21 48.19 -15.37
C THR A 193 -6.77 46.72 -15.45
N GLY A 194 -7.03 46.04 -16.57
CA GLY A 194 -6.75 44.60 -16.75
C GLY A 194 -5.31 44.27 -17.14
N VAL A 195 -4.45 45.27 -17.37
CA VAL A 195 -3.08 45.09 -17.89
C VAL A 195 -2.00 45.02 -16.80
N GLY A 196 -2.35 45.26 -15.53
CA GLY A 196 -1.37 45.38 -14.44
C GLY A 196 -0.50 44.14 -14.23
N ASN A 197 -1.08 42.94 -14.32
CA ASN A 197 -0.32 41.69 -14.15
C ASN A 197 0.72 41.49 -15.25
N GLU A 198 0.42 41.89 -16.49
CA GLU A 198 1.35 41.79 -17.62
C GLU A 198 2.46 42.84 -17.50
N ILE A 199 2.12 44.06 -17.09
CA ILE A 199 3.09 45.13 -16.81
C ILE A 199 4.08 44.68 -15.72
N LEU A 200 3.58 44.10 -14.62
CA LEU A 200 4.42 43.61 -13.54
C LEU A 200 5.34 42.46 -14.01
N SER A 201 4.79 41.49 -14.75
CA SER A 201 5.57 40.39 -15.31
C SER A 201 6.69 40.86 -16.24
N ILE A 202 6.46 41.90 -17.04
CA ILE A 202 7.49 42.49 -17.91
C ILE A 202 8.57 43.20 -17.08
N PHE A 203 8.20 43.93 -16.03
CA PHE A 203 9.20 44.56 -15.16
C PHE A 203 10.07 43.53 -14.42
N GLU A 204 9.52 42.39 -14.02
CA GLU A 204 10.27 41.27 -13.45
C GLU A 204 11.29 40.73 -14.47
N GLU A 205 10.89 40.49 -15.71
CA GLU A 205 11.79 40.01 -16.77
C GLU A 205 12.92 41.01 -17.09
N LEU A 206 12.61 42.31 -17.16
CA LEU A 206 13.62 43.36 -17.35
C LEU A 206 14.61 43.47 -16.17
N LEU A 207 14.15 43.20 -14.95
CA LEU A 207 14.98 43.18 -13.74
C LEU A 207 15.92 41.96 -13.76
N GLU A 208 15.40 40.78 -14.10
CA GLU A 208 16.19 39.55 -14.21
C GLU A 208 17.24 39.64 -15.33
N ALA A 209 16.90 40.27 -16.45
CA ALA A 209 17.84 40.54 -17.54
C ALA A 209 18.90 41.61 -17.17
N GLY A 210 18.81 42.24 -15.99
CA GLY A 210 19.73 43.28 -15.53
C GLY A 210 19.61 44.62 -16.27
N LEU A 211 18.52 44.82 -17.02
CA LEU A 211 18.27 46.04 -17.81
C LEU A 211 17.74 47.18 -16.93
N ILE A 212 17.11 46.84 -15.80
CA ILE A 212 16.68 47.79 -14.78
C ILE A 212 17.19 47.35 -13.40
N LYS A 213 17.30 48.30 -12.46
CA LYS A 213 17.78 48.04 -11.10
C LYS A 213 16.67 47.80 -10.07
N ARG A 214 15.44 48.21 -10.39
CA ARG A 214 14.25 48.08 -9.54
C ARG A 214 12.98 48.21 -10.37
N ILE A 215 11.90 47.60 -9.90
CA ILE A 215 10.55 47.76 -10.46
C ILE A 215 9.99 49.13 -10.01
N PRO A 216 9.54 50.01 -10.92
CA PRO A 216 8.88 51.26 -10.56
C PRO A 216 7.54 51.00 -9.85
N ASN A 217 7.08 51.95 -9.02
CA ASN A 217 5.68 51.95 -8.58
C ASN A 217 4.82 52.43 -9.76
N VAL A 218 4.05 51.52 -10.33
CA VAL A 218 3.17 51.69 -11.50
C VAL A 218 1.73 51.36 -11.15
#